data_AF-A0A9E3L0A4-F1
#
_entry.id   AF-A0A9E3L0A4-F1
#
_cell.length_a   1.000
_cell.length_b   1.000
_cell.length_c   1.000
_cell.angle_alpha   90.00
_cell.angle_beta   90.00
_cell.angle_gamma   90.00
#
_symmetry.space_group_name_H-M   'P 1'
#
loop_
_entity.id
_entity.type
_entity.pdbx_description
1 polymer ?
#
loop_
_entity_poly.entity_id
_entity_poly.type
_entity_poly.pdbx_seq_one_letter_code
_entity_poly.pdbx_strand_id
1 'polypeptide(L)'
;MDSIAWMAWTLPTAIFFAALGCTLAVMTWLAAAYPEAERVGVLRIPTTRGDRLFLSLILTAIIHLVWIGLVGTDTIATLPIGEDGIEVSSLWLATLISLGCAVLIFRTV
;
A
#
# COMPACT_ATOMS: atom_id res chain seq x y z
N MET A 1 -17.09 4.69 27.11
CA MET A 1 -15.93 4.09 26.38
C MET A 1 -15.95 4.59 24.94
N ASP A 2 -16.23 5.89 24.76
CA ASP A 2 -16.61 6.47 23.46
C ASP A 2 -15.54 7.41 22.90
N SER A 3 -14.39 7.49 23.56
CA SER A 3 -13.28 8.40 23.20
C SER A 3 -12.60 8.04 21.88
N ILE A 4 -12.78 6.83 21.36
CA ILE A 4 -12.20 6.38 20.09
C ILE A 4 -13.14 6.57 18.89
N ALA A 5 -14.40 7.00 19.08
CA ALA A 5 -15.40 7.08 18.00
C ALA A 5 -15.12 8.14 16.91
N TRP A 6 -14.02 8.89 17.01
CA TRP A 6 -13.63 9.90 16.02
C TRP A 6 -13.22 9.30 14.67
N MET A 7 -12.81 8.03 14.65
CA MET A 7 -12.59 7.28 13.42
C MET A 7 -13.43 6.01 13.48
N ALA A 8 -13.92 5.56 12.32
CA ALA A 8 -14.54 4.24 12.19
C ALA A 8 -13.47 3.15 12.35
N TRP A 9 -13.16 2.83 13.62
CA TRP A 9 -12.21 1.79 13.98
C TRP A 9 -12.81 0.41 13.70
N THR A 10 -12.51 -0.08 12.51
CA THR A 10 -12.72 -1.47 12.15
C THR A 10 -11.39 -2.21 12.26
N LEU A 11 -11.44 -3.54 12.38
CA LEU A 11 -10.23 -4.37 12.40
C LEU A 11 -9.35 -4.14 11.15
N PRO A 12 -9.90 -4.05 9.92
CA PRO A 12 -9.14 -3.64 8.74
C PRO A 12 -8.47 -2.27 8.87
N THR A 13 -9.20 -1.24 9.33
CA THR A 13 -8.65 0.12 9.47
C THR A 13 -7.53 0.15 10.51
N ALA A 14 -7.68 -0.56 11.62
CA ALA A 14 -6.66 -0.65 12.66
C ALA A 14 -5.35 -1.28 12.15
N ILE A 15 -5.46 -2.38 11.39
CA ILE A 15 -4.30 -3.05 10.79
C ILE A 15 -3.58 -2.12 9.80
N PHE A 16 -4.32 -1.39 8.96
CA PHE A 16 -3.74 -0.45 8.00
C PHE A 16 -2.90 0.63 8.69
N PHE A 17 -3.45 1.31 9.71
CA PHE A 17 -2.71 2.35 10.42
C PHE A 17 -1.54 1.80 11.24
N ALA A 18 -1.67 0.61 11.83
CA ALA A 18 -0.57 -0.06 12.52
C ALA A 18 0.59 -0.38 11.55
N ALA A 19 0.29 -0.90 10.36
CA ALA A 19 1.28 -1.16 9.32
C ALA A 19 1.96 0.13 8.83
N LEU A 20 1.19 1.20 8.65
CA LEU A 20 1.71 2.51 8.25
C LEU A 20 2.64 3.09 9.32
N GLY A 21 2.24 3.03 10.59
CA GLY A 21 3.07 3.44 11.73
C GLY A 21 4.37 2.62 11.86
N CYS A 22 4.29 1.29 11.69
CA CYS A 22 5.45 0.40 11.67
C CYS A 22 6.41 0.76 10.53
N THR A 23 5.88 1.03 9.33
CA THR A 23 6.68 1.42 8.17
C THR A 23 7.44 2.73 8.42
N LEU A 24 6.77 3.74 8.97
CA LEU A 24 7.40 5.01 9.32
C LEU A 24 8.48 4.83 10.40
N ALA A 25 8.22 4.02 11.43
CA ALA A 25 9.20 3.73 12.48
C ALA A 25 10.44 3.03 11.90
N VAL A 26 10.27 2.03 11.04
CA VAL A 26 11.36 1.31 10.38
C VAL A 26 12.18 2.26 9.50
N MET A 27 11.53 3.12 8.71
CA MET A 27 12.24 4.10 7.87
C MET A 27 13.00 5.13 8.69
N THR A 28 12.42 5.60 9.79
CA THR A 28 13.08 6.55 10.70
C THR A 28 14.32 5.91 11.34
N TRP A 29 14.19 4.65 11.78
CA TRP A 29 15.32 3.87 12.30
C TRP A 29 16.41 3.69 11.24
N LEU A 30 16.04 3.32 10.02
CA LEU A 30 16.97 3.13 8.91
C LEU A 30 17.71 4.43 8.55
N ALA A 31 17.02 5.56 8.54
CA ALA A 31 17.61 6.88 8.29
C ALA A 31 18.60 7.27 9.39
N ALA A 32 18.29 6.96 10.66
CA ALA A 32 19.19 7.19 11.79
C ALA A 32 20.42 6.27 11.79
N ALA A 33 20.25 5.00 11.40
CA ALA A 33 21.31 3.99 11.41
C ALA A 33 22.22 4.03 10.18
N TYR A 34 21.69 4.40 9.01
CA TYR A 34 22.42 4.42 7.74
C TYR A 34 22.24 5.77 7.05
N PRO A 35 23.22 6.70 7.15
CA PRO A 35 23.16 7.99 6.49
C PRO A 35 22.86 7.83 5.01
N GLU A 36 21.84 8.55 4.55
CA GLU A 36 21.25 8.33 3.24
C GLU A 36 22.20 8.82 2.13
N ALA A 37 22.65 7.90 1.29
CA ALA A 37 23.28 8.26 0.03
C ALA A 37 22.19 8.61 -0.97
N GLU A 38 22.06 9.90 -1.32
CA GLU A 38 21.21 10.32 -2.44
C GLU A 38 21.65 9.58 -3.71
N ARG A 39 20.71 8.84 -4.30
CA ARG A 39 20.92 8.22 -5.62
C ARG A 39 20.02 8.90 -6.62
N VAL A 40 20.65 9.45 -7.65
CA VAL A 40 19.96 10.06 -8.79
C VAL A 40 19.36 8.92 -9.61
N GLY A 41 18.03 8.79 -9.55
CA GLY A 41 17.27 7.82 -10.34
C GLY A 41 17.01 8.30 -11.77
N VAL A 42 16.19 7.55 -12.51
CA VAL A 42 15.82 7.83 -13.92
C VAL A 42 15.20 9.22 -14.11
N LEU A 43 14.49 9.74 -13.11
CA LEU A 43 13.86 11.07 -13.14
C LEU A 43 14.84 12.24 -12.97
N ARG A 44 16.15 11.97 -12.79
CA ARG A 44 17.22 12.96 -12.54
C ARG A 44 17.01 13.84 -11.29
N ILE A 45 16.03 13.50 -10.45
CA ILE A 45 15.81 14.12 -9.15
C ILE A 45 16.54 13.25 -8.11
N PRO A 46 17.33 13.83 -7.19
CA PRO A 46 17.84 13.09 -6.05
C PRO A 46 16.65 12.62 -5.22
N THR A 47 16.49 11.30 -5.07
CA THR A 47 15.43 10.71 -4.24
C THR A 47 16.07 9.94 -3.11
N THR A 48 15.57 10.13 -1.89
CA THR A 48 15.98 9.36 -0.72
C THR A 48 15.35 7.96 -0.73
N ARG A 49 15.65 7.13 0.28
CA ARG A 49 14.95 5.84 0.48
C ARG A 49 13.49 6.07 0.90
N GLY A 50 13.25 7.10 1.72
CA GLY A 50 11.92 7.52 2.16
C GLY A 50 11.04 7.98 1.00
N ASP A 51 11.60 8.76 0.06
CA ASP A 51 10.86 9.27 -1.10
C ASP A 51 10.35 8.13 -2.00
N ARG A 52 11.15 7.06 -2.17
CA ARG A 52 10.76 5.89 -2.97
C ARG A 52 9.61 5.12 -2.34
N LEU A 53 9.66 4.92 -1.02
CA LEU A 53 8.56 4.31 -0.28
C LEU A 53 7.29 5.16 -0.42
N PHE A 54 7.37 6.46 -0.17
CA PHE A 54 6.22 7.37 -0.23
C PHE A 54 5.59 7.36 -1.63
N LEU A 55 6.40 7.45 -2.68
CA LEU A 55 5.92 7.39 -4.06
C LEU A 55 5.25 6.05 -4.39
N SER A 56 5.78 4.94 -3.88
CA SER A 56 5.16 3.61 -4.07
C SER A 56 3.80 3.49 -3.37
N LEU A 57 3.64 4.09 -2.19
CA LEU A 57 2.37 4.13 -1.45
C LEU A 57 1.33 5.00 -2.17
N ILE A 58 1.74 6.17 -2.67
CA ILE A 58 0.87 7.02 -3.51
C ILE A 58 0.43 6.29 -4.77
N LEU A 59 1.36 5.67 -5.49
CA LEU A 59 1.03 4.96 -6.72
C LEU A 59 0.07 3.79 -6.43
N THR A 60 0.31 3.06 -5.33
CA THR A 60 -0.58 1.99 -4.87
C THR A 60 -2.00 2.52 -4.65
N ALA A 61 -2.14 3.64 -3.94
CA ALA A 61 -3.45 4.25 -3.69
C ALA A 61 -4.12 4.70 -4.99
N ILE A 62 -3.38 5.35 -5.90
CA ILE A 62 -3.91 5.79 -7.20
C ILE A 62 -4.37 4.59 -8.05
N ILE A 63 -3.59 3.51 -8.11
CA ILE A 63 -3.98 2.29 -8.86
C ILE A 63 -5.31 1.75 -8.32
N HIS A 64 -5.48 1.67 -7.00
CA HIS A 64 -6.72 1.18 -6.41
C HIS A 64 -7.91 2.12 -6.69
N LEU A 65 -7.72 3.44 -6.59
CA LEU A 65 -8.77 4.41 -6.90
C LEU A 65 -9.17 4.37 -8.38
N VAL A 66 -8.19 4.29 -9.29
CA VAL A 66 -8.44 4.16 -10.72
C VAL A 66 -9.15 2.84 -11.05
N TRP A 67 -8.76 1.75 -10.40
CA TRP A 67 -9.42 0.45 -10.56
C TRP A 67 -10.88 0.50 -10.12
N ILE A 68 -11.17 1.08 -8.95
CA ILE A 68 -12.54 1.25 -8.47
C ILE A 68 -13.35 2.13 -9.43
N GLY A 69 -12.76 3.21 -9.94
CA GLY A 69 -13.45 4.14 -10.84
C GLY A 69 -13.71 3.60 -12.25
N LEU A 70 -12.88 2.70 -12.77
CA LEU A 70 -12.98 2.19 -14.15
C LEU A 70 -13.49 0.75 -14.26
N VAL A 71 -13.07 -0.13 -13.35
CA VAL A 71 -13.36 -1.57 -13.36
C VAL A 71 -14.45 -1.93 -12.36
N GLY A 72 -14.50 -1.25 -11.21
CA GLY A 72 -15.43 -1.53 -10.13
C GLY A 72 -14.91 -2.59 -9.15
N THR A 73 -15.78 -3.02 -8.24
CA THR A 73 -15.45 -3.94 -7.12
C THR A 73 -16.10 -5.32 -7.27
N ASP A 74 -16.51 -5.66 -8.49
CA ASP A 74 -17.28 -6.88 -8.75
C ASP A 74 -16.54 -8.14 -8.31
N THR A 75 -17.30 -9.11 -7.82
CA THR A 75 -16.83 -10.42 -7.39
C THR A 75 -16.44 -11.27 -8.59
N ILE A 76 -15.19 -11.70 -8.63
CA ILE A 76 -14.63 -12.52 -9.73
C ILE A 76 -14.88 -14.00 -9.49
N ALA A 77 -14.76 -14.47 -8.24
CA ALA A 77 -14.94 -15.88 -7.91
C ALA A 77 -15.48 -16.03 -6.48
N THR A 78 -16.46 -16.91 -6.30
CA THR A 78 -16.89 -17.34 -4.97
C THR A 78 -16.25 -18.69 -4.69
N LEU A 79 -15.33 -18.73 -3.72
CA LEU A 79 -14.72 -19.98 -3.28
C LEU A 79 -15.70 -20.73 -2.37
N PRO A 80 -16.03 -22.00 -2.63
CA PRO A 80 -16.95 -22.79 -1.81
C PRO A 80 -16.25 -23.27 -0.52
N ILE A 81 -15.83 -22.33 0.32
CA ILE A 81 -15.18 -22.56 1.62
C ILE A 81 -15.96 -21.75 2.65
N GLY A 82 -16.67 -22.44 3.56
CA GLY A 82 -17.62 -21.84 4.51
C GLY A 82 -19.06 -21.81 3.97
N GLU A 83 -20.05 -21.74 4.87
CA GLU A 83 -21.50 -21.81 4.55
C GLU A 83 -21.96 -20.73 3.54
N ASP A 84 -21.31 -19.56 3.53
CA ASP A 84 -21.63 -18.44 2.64
C ASP A 84 -20.67 -18.28 1.43
N GLY A 85 -19.59 -19.07 1.36
CA GLY A 85 -18.55 -18.95 0.32
C GLY A 85 -17.74 -17.65 0.41
N ILE A 86 -16.42 -17.72 0.21
CA ILE A 86 -15.57 -16.53 0.23
C ILE A 86 -15.66 -15.83 -1.12
N GLU A 87 -16.27 -14.66 -1.12
CA GLU A 87 -16.35 -13.75 -2.26
C GLU A 87 -14.99 -13.09 -2.55
N VAL A 88 -14.39 -13.44 -3.68
CA VAL A 88 -13.11 -12.86 -4.16
C VAL A 88 -13.41 -11.69 -5.08
N SER A 89 -13.26 -10.47 -4.57
CA SER A 89 -13.44 -9.23 -5.33
C SER A 89 -12.33 -9.00 -6.37
N SER A 90 -12.64 -8.25 -7.44
CA SER A 90 -11.69 -7.83 -8.47
C SER A 90 -10.50 -7.01 -7.94
N LEU A 91 -10.62 -6.47 -6.73
CA LEU A 91 -9.58 -5.72 -6.02
C LEU A 91 -8.32 -6.54 -5.72
N TRP A 92 -8.41 -7.88 -5.71
CA TRP A 92 -7.23 -8.74 -5.62
C TRP A 92 -6.30 -8.58 -6.83
N LEU A 93 -6.84 -8.33 -8.02
CA LEU A 93 -6.05 -8.03 -9.21
C LEU A 93 -5.36 -6.66 -9.10
N ALA A 94 -6.08 -5.66 -8.60
CA ALA A 94 -5.51 -4.34 -8.33
C ALA A 94 -4.34 -4.42 -7.33
N THR A 95 -4.47 -5.27 -6.31
CA THR A 95 -3.40 -5.52 -5.32
C THR A 95 -2.17 -6.14 -5.98
N LEU A 96 -2.34 -7.16 -6.84
CA LEU A 96 -1.23 -7.80 -7.57
C LEU A 96 -0.52 -6.82 -8.51
N ILE A 97 -1.28 -6.01 -9.26
CA ILE A 97 -0.73 -4.98 -10.15
C ILE A 97 0.06 -3.94 -9.35
N SER A 98 -0.52 -3.50 -8.22
CA SER A 98 0.13 -2.55 -7.33
C SER A 98 1.44 -3.07 -6.76
N LEU A 99 1.47 -4.34 -6.32
CA LEU A 99 2.68 -5.00 -5.83
C LEU A 99 3.75 -5.09 -6.92
N GLY A 100 3.35 -5.44 -8.16
CA GLY A 100 4.25 -5.46 -9.31
C GLY A 100 4.86 -4.08 -9.59
N CYS A 101 4.03 -3.03 -9.62
CA CYS A 101 4.48 -1.65 -9.82
C CYS A 101 5.40 -1.17 -8.69
N ALA A 102 5.08 -1.49 -7.44
CA ALA A 102 5.94 -1.15 -6.30
C ALA A 102 7.32 -1.83 -6.42
N VAL A 103 7.37 -3.12 -6.74
CA VAL A 103 8.63 -3.86 -6.94
C VAL A 103 9.44 -3.28 -8.08
N LEU A 104 8.79 -2.88 -9.19
CA LEU A 104 9.48 -2.22 -10.29
C LEU A 104 10.14 -0.92 -9.85
N ILE A 105 9.42 -0.05 -9.12
CA ILE A 105 9.97 1.21 -8.59
C ILE A 105 11.19 0.96 -7.72
N PHE A 106 11.13 -0.03 -6.82
CA PHE A 106 12.27 -0.39 -5.97
C PHE A 106 13.45 -1.00 -6.74
N ARG A 107 13.23 -1.56 -7.93
CA ARG A 107 14.30 -2.14 -8.77
C ARG A 107 14.88 -1.17 -9.78
N THR A 108 14.10 -0.21 -10.28
CA THR A 108 14.50 0.68 -11.38
C THR A 108 15.15 1.99 -10.92
N VAL A 109 15.13 2.30 -9.63
CA VAL A 109 15.64 3.57 -9.06
C VAL A 109 16.69 3.28 -8.01
#